data_AF-A0A383DNJ4-F1
#
_entry.id   AF-A0A383DNJ4-F1
#
_cell.length_a   1.000
_cell.length_b   1.000
_cell.length_c   1.000
_cell.angle_alpha   90.00
_cell.angle_beta   90.00
_cell.angle_gamma   90.00
#
_symmetry.space_group_name_H-M   'P 1'
#
loop_
_entity.id
_entity.type
_entity.pdbx_description
1 polymer ?
#
loop_
_entity_poly.entity_id
_entity_poly.type
_entity_poly.pdbx_seq_one_letter_code
_entity_poly.pdbx_strand_id
1 'polypeptide(L)'
;MKHPYLIPRKSGNKTYFHFRSKIPIDLIPTFSGRIEFQIFLKNVSNKETLLVSVSLQTLTEQLFNDIRKGMKTLTLEDVREILKVEVRKSILHSHHVHLETNKYDPQKIENSLTSVSMKEDKMKQKLKQDLKTYEDMLDEKLKKILLSLDIEFDNHTVNYKQLRRYFIDLYLLRFEFTRNLVNETGRTDDDFRKEVEEKLKVHLFPELKEQPTPQVSS
;
A
#
# COMPACT_ATOMS: atom_id res chain seq x y z
N MET A 1 40.05 0.08 25.30
CA MET A 1 39.66 1.11 24.32
C MET A 1 38.23 1.55 24.64
N LYS A 2 37.95 2.86 24.69
CA LYS A 2 36.65 3.40 25.14
C LYS A 2 35.46 3.15 24.18
N HIS A 3 35.68 2.57 23.00
CA HIS A 3 34.63 2.37 21.99
C HIS A 3 34.78 1.01 21.29
N PRO A 4 33.96 -0.01 21.61
CA PRO A 4 34.14 -1.39 21.14
C PRO A 4 33.84 -1.60 19.64
N TYR A 5 33.17 -0.62 19.01
CA TYR A 5 32.71 -0.65 17.62
C TYR A 5 33.68 0.02 16.65
N LEU A 6 34.77 0.64 17.15
CA LEU A 6 35.73 1.34 16.32
C LEU A 6 37.09 0.64 16.33
N ILE A 7 37.56 0.23 15.15
CA ILE A 7 38.81 -0.49 14.98
C ILE A 7 39.81 0.40 14.24
N PRO A 8 40.92 0.79 14.89
CA PRO A 8 42.02 1.45 14.19
C PRO A 8 42.80 0.44 13.33
N ARG A 9 43.15 0.85 12.11
CA ARG A 9 44.00 0.13 11.17
C ARG A 9 45.15 1.05 10.74
N LYS A 10 46.35 0.50 10.56
CA LYS A 10 47.50 1.24 10.05
C LYS A 10 47.80 0.82 8.62
N SER A 11 48.09 1.79 7.75
CA SER A 11 48.73 1.55 6.46
C SER A 11 49.78 2.64 6.25
N GLY A 12 51.04 2.24 6.29
CA GLY A 12 52.18 3.15 6.42
C GLY A 12 52.06 4.03 7.69
N ASN A 13 52.30 5.32 7.53
CA ASN A 13 52.20 6.32 8.61
C ASN A 13 50.77 6.81 8.87
N LYS A 14 49.77 6.31 8.13
CA LYS A 14 48.38 6.73 8.27
C LYS A 14 47.60 5.74 9.13
N THR A 15 46.83 6.27 10.08
CA THR A 15 45.83 5.51 10.83
C THR A 15 44.47 5.76 10.22
N TYR A 16 43.73 4.69 10.01
CA TYR A 16 42.36 4.72 9.53
C TYR A 16 41.46 3.96 10.48
N PHE A 17 40.16 4.14 10.32
CA PHE A 17 39.18 3.52 11.20
C PHE A 17 38.17 2.70 10.42
N HIS A 18 37.81 1.56 11.00
CA HIS A 18 36.71 0.73 10.56
C HIS A 18 35.65 0.72 11.66
N PHE A 19 34.40 0.89 11.27
CA PHE A 19 33.27 0.50 12.10
C PHE A 19 33.17 -1.02 12.05
N ARG A 20 33.02 -1.69 13.20
CA ARG A 20 32.72 -3.11 13.31
C ARG A 20 31.40 -3.28 14.04
N SER A 21 30.48 -4.02 13.42
CA SER A 21 29.30 -4.53 14.09
C SER A 21 29.33 -6.06 14.14
N LYS A 22 28.96 -6.61 15.29
CA LYS A 22 28.75 -8.06 15.46
C LYS A 22 27.30 -8.37 15.13
N ILE A 23 27.09 -9.43 14.34
CA ILE A 23 25.76 -9.92 14.03
C ILE A 23 25.25 -10.68 15.25
N PRO A 24 24.04 -10.35 15.77
CA PRO A 24 23.42 -11.09 16.85
C PRO A 24 23.28 -12.58 16.53
N ILE A 25 23.45 -13.43 17.53
CA ILE A 25 23.52 -14.90 17.36
C ILE A 25 22.28 -15.42 16.62
N ASP A 26 21.11 -14.89 16.97
CA ASP A 26 19.82 -15.23 16.38
C ASP A 26 19.72 -14.88 14.88
N LEU A 27 20.49 -13.89 14.42
CA LEU A 27 20.49 -13.42 13.03
C LEU A 27 21.60 -14.03 12.18
N ILE A 28 22.58 -14.73 12.77
CA ILE A 28 23.68 -15.37 12.01
C ILE A 28 23.18 -16.23 10.83
N PRO A 29 22.11 -17.05 10.96
CA PRO A 29 21.58 -17.81 9.83
C PRO A 29 21.11 -16.92 8.67
N THR A 30 20.43 -15.80 8.98
CA THR A 30 19.94 -14.82 7.99
C THR A 30 21.08 -14.19 7.19
N PHE A 31 22.25 -14.03 7.81
CA PHE A 31 23.46 -13.50 7.17
C PHE A 31 24.41 -14.59 6.65
N SER A 32 23.89 -15.77 6.31
CA SER A 32 24.64 -16.90 5.72
C SER A 32 25.86 -17.31 6.57
N GLY A 33 25.72 -17.33 7.89
CA GLY A 33 26.79 -17.72 8.81
C GLY A 33 27.79 -16.61 9.15
N ARG A 34 27.64 -15.39 8.62
CA ARG A 34 28.50 -14.27 9.00
C ARG A 34 28.23 -13.86 10.46
N ILE A 35 29.31 -13.66 11.20
CA ILE A 35 29.28 -13.30 12.63
C ILE A 35 29.54 -11.81 12.89
N GLU A 36 30.13 -11.11 11.93
CA GLU A 36 30.39 -9.67 12.00
C GLU A 36 30.57 -9.09 10.60
N PHE A 37 30.48 -7.77 10.50
CA PHE A 37 30.89 -7.02 9.32
C PHE A 37 31.67 -5.77 9.72
N GLN A 38 32.47 -5.27 8.78
CA GLN A 38 33.29 -4.08 8.98
C GLN A 38 33.08 -3.09 7.83
N ILE A 39 32.90 -1.81 8.15
CA ILE A 39 32.76 -0.72 7.19
C ILE A 39 33.96 0.20 7.32
N PHE A 40 34.67 0.44 6.21
CA PHE A 40 35.81 1.33 6.18
C PHE A 40 35.37 2.80 6.17
N LEU A 41 35.82 3.59 7.15
CA LEU A 41 35.46 5.01 7.30
C LEU A 41 36.43 5.92 6.52
N LYS A 42 36.63 5.63 5.22
CA LYS A 42 37.69 6.20 4.37
C LYS A 42 37.75 7.73 4.33
N ASN A 43 36.61 8.40 4.43
CA ASN A 43 36.46 9.84 4.25
C ASN A 43 35.91 10.54 5.50
N VAL A 44 35.95 9.88 6.66
CA VAL A 44 35.52 10.47 7.93
C VAL A 44 36.75 11.07 8.61
N SER A 45 36.67 12.33 9.04
CA SER A 45 37.80 12.94 9.76
C SER A 45 38.06 12.20 11.08
N ASN A 46 39.31 12.17 11.53
CA ASN A 46 39.66 11.54 12.80
C ASN A 46 38.87 12.12 13.99
N LYS A 47 38.45 13.39 13.90
CA LYS A 47 37.66 14.08 14.93
C LYS A 47 36.19 13.61 14.96
N GLU A 48 35.63 13.24 13.82
CA GLU A 48 34.22 12.85 13.67
C GLU A 48 34.02 11.34 13.69
N THR A 49 35.10 10.58 13.55
CA THR A 49 35.08 9.12 13.46
C THR A 49 34.28 8.46 14.59
N LEU A 50 34.41 8.98 15.82
CA LEU A 50 33.65 8.49 16.96
C LEU A 50 32.14 8.72 16.78
N LEU A 51 31.74 9.94 16.45
CA LEU A 51 30.34 10.31 16.23
C LEU A 51 29.71 9.43 15.14
N VAL A 52 30.38 9.31 13.99
CA VAL A 52 29.92 8.45 12.88
C VAL A 52 29.79 6.99 13.33
N SER A 53 30.74 6.48 14.12
CA SER A 53 30.68 5.09 14.59
C SER A 53 29.50 4.82 15.53
N VAL A 54 29.12 5.80 16.36
CA VAL A 54 27.94 5.70 17.25
C VAL A 54 26.65 5.75 16.43
N SER A 55 26.58 6.63 15.43
CA SER A 55 25.43 6.68 14.51
C SER A 55 25.26 5.37 13.72
N LEU A 56 26.36 4.82 13.20
CA LEU A 56 26.35 3.53 12.51
C LEU A 56 25.94 2.38 13.43
N GLN A 57 26.38 2.41 14.69
CA GLN A 57 25.96 1.41 15.68
C GLN A 57 24.44 1.46 15.90
N THR A 58 23.90 2.66 16.14
CA THR A 58 22.46 2.86 16.35
C THR A 58 21.64 2.39 15.15
N LEU A 59 22.04 2.78 13.94
CA LEU A 59 21.39 2.35 12.70
C LEU A 59 21.44 0.83 12.52
N THR A 60 22.58 0.22 12.85
CA THR A 60 22.75 -1.24 12.74
C THR A 60 21.87 -1.98 13.74
N GLU A 61 21.75 -1.49 14.98
CA GLU A 61 20.86 -2.06 16.00
C GLU A 61 19.39 -1.96 15.60
N GLN A 62 18.98 -0.82 15.03
CA GLN A 62 17.64 -0.65 14.46
C GLN A 62 17.39 -1.66 13.35
N LEU A 63 18.32 -1.79 12.39
CA LEU A 63 18.20 -2.75 11.29
C LEU A 63 18.09 -4.20 11.78
N PHE A 64 18.87 -4.60 12.78
CA PHE A 64 18.74 -5.94 13.37
C PHE A 64 17.38 -6.15 14.02
N ASN A 65 16.85 -5.14 14.71
CA ASN A 65 15.51 -5.22 15.28
C ASN A 65 14.42 -5.31 14.20
N ASP A 66 14.58 -4.61 13.09
CA ASP A 66 13.63 -4.67 11.99
C ASP A 66 13.69 -6.02 11.28
N ILE A 67 14.88 -6.59 11.07
CA ILE A 67 15.04 -7.96 10.57
C ILE A 67 14.36 -8.98 11.49
N ARG A 68 14.47 -8.83 12.81
CA ARG A 68 13.78 -9.70 13.78
C ARG A 68 12.27 -9.58 13.72
N LYS A 69 11.76 -8.35 13.52
CA LYS A 69 10.33 -8.10 13.37
C LYS A 69 9.78 -8.72 12.08
N GLY A 70 10.63 -8.89 11.06
CA GLY A 70 10.23 -9.35 9.74
C GLY A 70 9.44 -8.29 8.96
N MET A 71 8.96 -8.65 7.77
CA MET A 71 7.99 -7.81 7.05
C MET A 71 6.65 -7.82 7.81
N LYS A 72 5.94 -6.70 7.81
CA LYS A 72 4.65 -6.63 8.51
C LYS A 72 3.65 -7.56 7.84
N THR A 73 2.86 -8.29 8.63
CA THR A 73 1.74 -9.05 8.08
C THR A 73 0.55 -8.11 7.82
N LEU A 74 -0.25 -8.40 6.79
CA LEU A 74 -1.41 -7.59 6.44
C LEU A 74 -2.46 -7.61 7.56
N THR A 75 -2.69 -6.47 8.20
CA THR A 75 -3.72 -6.33 9.26
C THR A 75 -5.06 -5.87 8.70
N LEU A 76 -6.12 -5.94 9.53
CA LEU A 76 -7.44 -5.42 9.15
C LEU A 76 -7.43 -3.91 8.91
N GLU A 77 -6.61 -3.16 9.64
CA GLU A 77 -6.49 -1.71 9.46
C GLU A 77 -5.82 -1.38 8.12
N ASP A 78 -4.76 -2.12 7.77
CA ASP A 78 -4.11 -2.00 6.47
C ASP A 78 -5.09 -2.28 5.32
N VAL A 79 -5.95 -3.30 5.46
CA VAL A 79 -7.02 -3.60 4.50
C VAL A 79 -7.94 -2.40 4.31
N ARG A 80 -8.36 -1.73 5.39
CA ARG A 80 -9.22 -0.55 5.32
C ARG A 80 -8.53 0.60 4.62
N GLU A 81 -7.28 0.91 4.98
CA GLU A 81 -6.53 2.02 4.38
C GLU A 81 -6.27 1.79 2.88
N ILE A 82 -5.89 0.57 2.49
CA ILE A 82 -5.75 0.20 1.07
C ILE A 82 -7.09 0.38 0.34
N LEU A 83 -8.19 -0.07 0.94
CA LEU A 83 -9.50 0.02 0.33
C LEU A 83 -9.98 1.47 0.20
N LYS A 84 -9.75 2.35 1.20
CA LYS A 84 -10.05 3.80 1.10
C LYS A 84 -9.36 4.44 -0.10
N VAL A 85 -8.09 4.10 -0.32
CA VAL A 85 -7.32 4.59 -1.48
C VAL A 85 -7.94 4.08 -2.79
N GLU A 86 -8.33 2.82 -2.87
CA GLU A 86 -8.93 2.25 -4.07
C GLU A 86 -10.35 2.79 -4.36
N VAL A 87 -11.12 3.13 -3.32
CA VAL A 87 -12.42 3.82 -3.46
C VAL A 87 -12.22 5.21 -4.06
N ARG A 88 -11.25 5.99 -3.56
CA ARG A 88 -10.91 7.31 -4.13
C ARG A 88 -10.50 7.20 -5.61
N LYS A 89 -9.71 6.19 -5.97
CA LYS A 89 -9.35 5.92 -7.37
C LYS A 89 -10.56 5.56 -8.23
N SER A 90 -11.51 4.80 -7.68
CA SER A 90 -12.72 4.41 -8.39
C SER A 90 -13.63 5.62 -8.67
N ILE A 91 -13.78 6.51 -7.69
CA ILE A 91 -14.47 7.80 -7.85
C ILE A 91 -13.83 8.63 -8.96
N LEU A 92 -12.50 8.83 -8.89
CA LEU A 92 -11.77 9.59 -9.91
C LEU A 92 -11.93 9.01 -11.32
N HIS A 93 -11.90 7.67 -11.44
CA HIS A 93 -12.13 7.00 -12.72
C HIS A 93 -13.53 7.27 -13.27
N SER A 94 -14.56 7.18 -12.43
CA SER A 94 -15.95 7.45 -12.85
C SER A 94 -16.14 8.91 -13.29
N HIS A 95 -15.56 9.87 -12.57
CA HIS A 95 -15.56 11.28 -12.98
C HIS A 95 -14.84 11.52 -14.29
N HIS A 96 -13.70 10.86 -14.51
CA HIS A 96 -12.99 10.98 -15.77
C HIS A 96 -13.86 10.54 -16.96
N VAL A 97 -14.54 9.40 -16.85
CA VAL A 97 -15.47 8.92 -17.90
C VAL A 97 -16.63 9.91 -18.12
N HIS A 98 -17.21 10.44 -17.05
CA HIS A 98 -18.29 11.44 -17.14
C HIS A 98 -17.82 12.71 -17.85
N LEU A 99 -16.68 13.28 -17.45
CA LEU A 99 -16.16 14.54 -18.01
C LEU A 99 -15.66 14.41 -19.45
N GLU A 100 -15.20 13.22 -19.87
CA GLU A 100 -14.85 12.94 -21.27
C GLU A 100 -16.08 12.69 -22.15
N THR A 101 -17.24 12.42 -21.55
CA THR A 101 -18.49 12.23 -22.28
C THR A 101 -19.09 13.60 -22.62
N ASN A 102 -19.26 13.91 -23.92
CA ASN A 102 -19.91 15.14 -24.33
C ASN A 102 -21.40 15.12 -23.94
N LYS A 103 -21.74 15.79 -22.84
CA LYS A 103 -23.11 15.83 -22.29
C LYS A 103 -24.14 16.54 -23.17
N TYR A 104 -23.71 17.26 -24.21
CA TYR A 104 -24.62 17.95 -25.13
C TYR A 104 -24.92 17.12 -26.39
N ASP A 105 -24.31 15.95 -26.52
CA ASP A 105 -24.51 15.03 -27.65
C ASP A 105 -25.13 13.71 -27.15
N PRO A 106 -26.43 13.47 -27.39
CA PRO A 106 -27.12 12.27 -26.95
C PRO A 106 -26.45 10.97 -27.42
N GLN A 107 -25.86 10.97 -28.63
CA GLN A 107 -25.18 9.79 -29.16
C GLN A 107 -23.89 9.50 -28.38
N LYS A 108 -23.18 10.53 -27.92
CA LYS A 108 -21.97 10.35 -27.10
C LYS A 108 -22.30 9.82 -25.71
N ILE A 109 -23.41 10.26 -25.13
CA ILE A 109 -23.93 9.71 -23.87
C ILE A 109 -24.23 8.22 -24.03
N GLU A 110 -25.01 7.84 -25.05
CA GLU A 110 -25.36 6.44 -25.32
C GLU A 110 -24.12 5.57 -25.57
N ASN A 111 -23.15 6.06 -26.33
CA ASN A 111 -21.89 5.37 -26.59
C ASN A 111 -21.09 5.14 -25.30
N SER A 112 -21.04 6.12 -24.40
CA SER A 112 -20.36 6.02 -23.11
C SER A 112 -21.02 4.98 -22.21
N LEU A 113 -22.36 5.04 -22.08
CA LEU A 113 -23.14 4.05 -21.32
C LEU A 113 -22.95 2.63 -21.86
N THR A 114 -23.02 2.47 -23.19
CA THR A 114 -22.79 1.18 -23.85
C THR A 114 -21.38 0.65 -23.57
N SER A 115 -20.36 1.52 -23.65
CA SER A 115 -18.97 1.14 -23.32
C SER A 115 -18.82 0.68 -21.87
N VAL A 116 -19.44 1.39 -20.93
CA VAL A 116 -19.43 1.03 -19.49
C VAL A 116 -20.10 -0.32 -19.27
N SER A 117 -21.28 -0.55 -19.85
CA SER A 117 -22.00 -1.83 -19.75
C SER A 117 -21.23 -2.99 -20.38
N MET A 118 -20.65 -2.80 -21.56
CA MET A 118 -19.81 -3.83 -22.21
C MET A 118 -18.60 -4.21 -21.34
N LYS A 119 -17.96 -3.24 -20.67
CA LYS A 119 -16.84 -3.52 -19.75
C LYS A 119 -17.31 -4.28 -18.51
N GLU A 120 -18.48 -3.95 -17.97
CA GLU A 120 -19.08 -4.67 -16.85
C GLU A 120 -19.40 -6.12 -17.22
N ASP A 121 -20.06 -6.35 -18.35
CA ASP A 121 -20.42 -7.69 -18.82
C ASP A 121 -19.19 -8.54 -19.09
N LYS A 122 -18.16 -7.96 -19.73
CA LYS A 122 -16.87 -8.62 -19.94
C LYS A 122 -16.21 -9.00 -18.62
N MET A 123 -16.29 -8.14 -17.60
CA MET A 123 -15.77 -8.45 -16.27
C MET A 123 -16.57 -9.57 -15.60
N LYS A 124 -17.90 -9.48 -15.57
CA LYS A 124 -18.79 -10.51 -15.01
C LYS A 124 -18.61 -11.87 -15.70
N GLN A 125 -18.47 -11.88 -17.02
CA GLN A 125 -18.20 -13.08 -17.80
C GLN A 125 -16.86 -13.69 -17.39
N LYS A 126 -15.79 -12.90 -17.29
CA LYS A 126 -14.48 -13.38 -16.81
C LYS A 126 -14.57 -13.95 -15.40
N LEU A 127 -15.23 -13.25 -14.47
CA LEU A 127 -15.41 -13.75 -13.10
C LEU A 127 -16.19 -15.07 -13.05
N LYS A 128 -17.15 -15.28 -13.96
CA LYS A 128 -17.93 -16.51 -14.05
C LYS A 128 -17.16 -17.67 -14.70
N GLN A 129 -16.40 -17.39 -15.77
CA GLN A 129 -15.75 -18.41 -16.59
C GLN A 129 -14.34 -18.77 -16.10
N ASP A 130 -13.60 -17.78 -15.62
CA ASP A 130 -12.20 -17.89 -15.23
C ASP A 130 -11.87 -16.93 -14.08
N LEU A 131 -12.44 -17.23 -12.92
CA LEU A 131 -12.20 -16.48 -11.69
C LEU A 131 -10.71 -16.45 -11.35
N LYS A 132 -10.01 -17.57 -11.54
CA LYS A 132 -8.62 -17.73 -11.11
C LYS A 132 -7.69 -16.77 -11.86
N THR A 133 -7.81 -16.66 -13.18
CA THR A 133 -7.01 -15.71 -13.95
C THR A 133 -7.31 -14.26 -13.56
N TYR A 134 -8.57 -13.92 -13.25
CA TYR A 134 -8.90 -12.57 -12.78
C TYR A 134 -8.30 -12.29 -11.40
N GLU A 135 -8.35 -13.26 -10.49
CA GLU A 135 -7.71 -13.17 -9.19
C GLU A 135 -6.19 -13.04 -9.31
N ASP A 136 -5.53 -13.76 -10.21
CA ASP A 136 -4.09 -13.68 -10.42
C ASP A 136 -3.66 -12.29 -10.97
N MET A 137 -4.48 -11.69 -11.84
CA MET A 137 -4.28 -10.29 -12.27
C MET A 137 -4.40 -9.30 -11.09
N LEU A 138 -5.35 -9.52 -10.18
CA LEU A 138 -5.46 -8.72 -8.97
C LEU A 138 -4.29 -8.97 -8.02
N ASP A 139 -3.82 -10.21 -7.93
CA ASP A 139 -2.70 -10.58 -7.07
C ASP A 139 -1.44 -9.81 -7.43
N GLU A 140 -1.13 -9.65 -8.72
CA GLU A 140 0.00 -8.83 -9.17
C GLU A 140 -0.15 -7.35 -8.82
N LYS A 141 -1.37 -6.81 -8.84
CA LYS A 141 -1.63 -5.41 -8.42
C LYS A 141 -1.48 -5.28 -6.90
N LEU A 142 -2.11 -6.17 -6.13
CA LEU A 142 -2.09 -6.14 -4.68
C LEU A 142 -0.69 -6.38 -4.13
N LYS A 143 0.08 -7.30 -4.70
CA LYS A 143 1.49 -7.54 -4.35
C LYS A 143 2.32 -6.27 -4.42
N LYS A 144 2.19 -5.48 -5.49
CA LYS A 144 2.90 -4.19 -5.63
C LYS A 144 2.50 -3.19 -4.54
N ILE A 145 1.21 -3.13 -4.20
CA ILE A 145 0.70 -2.25 -3.14
C ILE A 145 1.26 -2.67 -1.78
N LEU A 146 1.17 -3.96 -1.42
CA LEU A 146 1.64 -4.46 -0.14
C LEU A 146 3.14 -4.25 0.04
N LEU A 147 3.94 -4.57 -0.98
CA LEU A 147 5.39 -4.33 -0.94
C LEU A 147 5.74 -2.84 -0.82
N SER A 148 4.96 -1.94 -1.43
CA SER A 148 5.17 -0.49 -1.29
C SER A 148 4.86 0.04 0.10
N LEU A 149 4.09 -0.72 0.89
CA LEU A 149 3.72 -0.41 2.27
C LEU A 149 4.59 -1.18 3.28
N ASP A 150 5.62 -1.90 2.83
CA ASP A 150 6.47 -2.78 3.64
C ASP A 150 5.66 -3.89 4.36
N ILE A 151 4.62 -4.38 3.67
CA ILE A 151 3.77 -5.49 4.09
C ILE A 151 4.14 -6.73 3.28
N GLU A 152 4.33 -7.86 3.96
CA GLU A 152 4.59 -9.15 3.36
C GLU A 152 3.43 -9.57 2.45
N PHE A 153 3.76 -10.01 1.24
CA PHE A 153 2.78 -10.60 0.35
C PHE A 153 2.58 -12.08 0.69
N ASP A 154 1.42 -12.39 1.28
CA ASP A 154 0.96 -13.76 1.48
C ASP A 154 -0.51 -13.87 1.03
N ASN A 155 -0.73 -14.54 -0.11
CA ASN A 155 -2.04 -14.72 -0.72
C ASN A 155 -2.88 -15.85 -0.08
N HIS A 156 -2.34 -16.55 0.90
CA HIS A 156 -3.05 -17.60 1.62
C HIS A 156 -3.81 -17.07 2.84
N THR A 157 -3.44 -15.89 3.36
CA THR A 157 -4.07 -15.26 4.53
C THR A 157 -5.53 -14.86 4.29
N VAL A 158 -6.32 -14.84 5.36
CA VAL A 158 -7.75 -14.44 5.31
C VAL A 158 -7.88 -12.97 4.92
N ASN A 159 -7.10 -12.08 5.55
CA ASN A 159 -7.13 -10.64 5.27
C ASN A 159 -6.83 -10.34 3.80
N TYR A 160 -5.86 -11.06 3.22
CA TYR A 160 -5.53 -10.90 1.81
C TYR A 160 -6.69 -11.33 0.89
N LYS A 161 -7.24 -12.53 1.12
CA LYS A 161 -8.37 -13.05 0.32
C LYS A 161 -9.58 -12.11 0.40
N GLN A 162 -9.83 -11.55 1.59
CA GLN A 162 -10.88 -10.58 1.83
C GLN A 162 -10.61 -9.26 1.06
N LEU A 163 -9.39 -8.72 1.13
CA LEU A 163 -8.97 -7.54 0.37
C LEU A 163 -9.15 -7.74 -1.14
N ARG A 164 -8.74 -8.91 -1.67
CA ARG A 164 -8.93 -9.26 -3.08
C ARG A 164 -10.40 -9.26 -3.49
N ARG A 165 -11.27 -9.84 -2.65
CA ARG A 165 -12.72 -9.84 -2.90
C ARG A 165 -13.29 -8.43 -2.87
N TYR A 166 -12.87 -7.59 -1.92
CA TYR A 166 -13.28 -6.19 -1.88
C TYR A 166 -12.89 -5.40 -3.12
N PHE A 167 -11.74 -5.68 -3.73
CA PHE A 167 -11.36 -5.06 -5.00
C PHE A 167 -12.31 -5.45 -6.14
N ILE A 168 -12.71 -6.73 -6.22
CA ILE A 168 -13.69 -7.21 -7.21
C ILE A 168 -15.02 -6.48 -7.03
N ASP A 169 -15.56 -6.52 -5.81
CA ASP A 169 -16.87 -5.96 -5.49
C ASP A 169 -16.90 -4.43 -5.71
N LEU A 170 -15.84 -3.72 -5.29
CA LEU A 170 -15.68 -2.28 -5.53
C LEU A 170 -15.68 -1.94 -7.03
N TYR A 171 -14.97 -2.70 -7.85
CA TYR A 171 -14.94 -2.46 -9.29
C TYR A 171 -16.29 -2.73 -9.95
N LEU A 172 -17.09 -3.66 -9.43
CA LEU A 172 -18.45 -3.88 -9.89
C LEU A 172 -19.34 -2.67 -9.55
N LEU A 173 -19.30 -2.18 -8.30
CA LEU A 173 -20.05 -0.98 -7.88
C LEU A 173 -19.69 0.26 -8.72
N ARG A 174 -18.42 0.41 -9.08
CA ARG A 174 -17.93 1.52 -9.92
C ARG A 174 -18.65 1.62 -11.27
N PHE A 175 -19.07 0.52 -11.89
CA PHE A 175 -19.78 0.60 -13.17
C PHE A 175 -21.12 1.31 -13.03
N GLU A 176 -21.87 1.00 -11.98
CA GLU A 176 -23.14 1.65 -11.69
C GLU A 176 -22.93 3.12 -11.32
N PHE A 177 -21.92 3.42 -10.49
CA PHE A 177 -21.60 4.80 -10.16
C PHE A 177 -21.23 5.62 -11.41
N THR A 178 -20.43 5.06 -12.31
CA THR A 178 -20.09 5.70 -13.59
C THR A 178 -21.33 5.99 -14.43
N ARG A 179 -22.28 5.04 -14.55
CA ARG A 179 -23.54 5.28 -15.29
C ARG A 179 -24.37 6.38 -14.66
N ASN A 180 -24.44 6.42 -13.33
CA ASN A 180 -25.16 7.47 -12.60
C ASN A 180 -24.59 8.87 -12.89
N LEU A 181 -23.26 9.01 -12.92
CA LEU A 181 -22.62 10.27 -13.29
C LEU A 181 -22.89 10.64 -14.76
N VAL A 182 -22.72 9.70 -15.70
CA VAL A 182 -22.97 9.94 -17.13
C VAL A 182 -24.43 10.36 -17.39
N ASN A 183 -25.39 9.80 -16.66
CA ASN A 183 -26.80 10.16 -16.75
C ASN A 183 -27.21 11.39 -15.92
N GLU A 184 -26.25 12.05 -15.24
CA GLU A 184 -26.49 13.19 -14.35
C GLU A 184 -27.62 12.94 -13.31
N THR A 185 -27.68 11.73 -12.72
CA THR A 185 -28.77 11.34 -11.80
C THR A 185 -28.78 12.08 -10.46
N GLY A 186 -27.78 12.93 -10.20
CA GLY A 186 -27.58 13.64 -8.93
C GLY A 186 -26.85 12.83 -7.86
N ARG A 187 -26.43 11.59 -8.18
CA ARG A 187 -25.67 10.73 -7.25
C ARG A 187 -24.29 11.31 -6.96
N THR A 188 -23.94 11.39 -5.68
CA THR A 188 -22.69 12.03 -5.21
C THR A 188 -21.58 11.02 -4.88
N ASP A 189 -20.36 11.54 -4.70
CA ASP A 189 -19.23 10.77 -4.18
C ASP A 189 -19.52 10.16 -2.80
N ASP A 190 -20.23 10.89 -1.93
CA ASP A 190 -20.58 10.42 -0.60
C ASP A 190 -21.61 9.30 -0.65
N ASP A 191 -22.56 9.35 -1.59
CA ASP A 191 -23.51 8.24 -1.82
C ASP A 191 -22.78 6.97 -2.26
N PHE A 192 -21.76 7.11 -3.11
CA PHE A 192 -20.93 5.98 -3.51
C PHE A 192 -20.09 5.44 -2.35
N ARG A 193 -19.47 6.32 -1.54
CA ARG A 193 -18.71 5.90 -0.34
C ARG A 193 -19.61 5.14 0.64
N LYS A 194 -20.83 5.62 0.89
CA LYS A 194 -21.81 4.96 1.76
C LYS A 194 -22.24 3.60 1.20
N GLU A 195 -22.53 3.51 -0.09
CA GLU A 195 -22.87 2.23 -0.72
C GLU A 195 -21.72 1.22 -0.58
N VAL A 196 -20.48 1.65 -0.82
CA VAL A 196 -19.32 0.77 -0.65
C VAL A 196 -19.23 0.23 0.78
N GLU A 197 -19.38 1.08 1.81
CA GLU A 197 -19.39 0.62 3.20
C GLU A 197 -20.51 -0.39 3.48
N GLU A 198 -21.72 -0.11 2.98
CA GLU A 198 -22.90 -0.97 3.19
C GLU A 198 -22.73 -2.34 2.53
N LYS A 199 -22.32 -2.36 1.24
CA LYS A 199 -22.19 -3.59 0.45
C LYS A 199 -21.01 -4.44 0.91
N LEU A 200 -19.89 -3.81 1.26
CA LEU A 200 -18.68 -4.50 1.69
C LEU A 200 -18.67 -4.81 3.20
N LYS A 201 -19.61 -4.22 3.97
CA LYS A 201 -19.74 -4.33 5.43
C LYS A 201 -18.44 -3.96 6.15
N VAL A 202 -17.84 -2.84 5.74
CA VAL A 202 -16.60 -2.29 6.30
C VAL A 202 -16.78 -0.83 6.67
N HIS A 203 -16.13 -0.41 7.75
CA HIS A 203 -16.09 0.98 8.17
C HIS A 203 -14.82 1.63 7.63
N LEU A 204 -14.99 2.53 6.65
CA LEU A 204 -13.94 3.21 5.90
C LEU A 204 -13.99 4.74 6.10
N PHE A 205 -15.17 5.34 6.20
CA PHE A 205 -15.36 6.79 6.19
C PHE A 205 -16.14 7.26 7.42
N PRO A 206 -15.51 7.22 8.62
CA PRO A 206 -16.16 7.67 9.86
C PRO A 206 -16.69 9.10 9.77
N GLU A 207 -16.04 9.97 9.00
CA GLU A 207 -16.45 11.36 8.76
C GLU A 207 -17.85 11.50 8.15
N LEU A 208 -18.36 10.49 7.45
CA LEU A 208 -19.69 10.53 6.84
C LEU A 208 -20.83 10.27 7.83
N LYS A 209 -20.51 9.81 9.05
CA LYS A 209 -21.49 9.55 10.11
C LYS A 209 -21.73 10.76 11.01
N GLU A 210 -20.85 11.76 10.98
CA GLU A 210 -20.86 12.89 11.90
C GLU A 210 -21.63 14.12 11.42
N GLN A 211 -22.49 14.03 10.39
CA GLN A 211 -23.36 15.16 10.06
C GLN A 211 -24.42 15.35 11.15
N PRO A 212 -24.39 16.45 11.94
CA PRO A 212 -25.45 16.73 12.88
C PRO A 212 -26.70 17.06 12.06
N THR A 213 -27.81 16.37 12.34
CA THR A 213 -29.13 16.82 11.90
C THR A 213 -29.30 18.28 12.36
N PRO A 214 -29.66 19.23 11.47
CA PRO A 214 -29.98 20.57 11.92
C PRO A 214 -31.14 20.46 12.91
N GLN A 215 -30.88 20.77 14.18
CA GLN A 215 -31.94 20.90 15.16
C GLN A 215 -32.78 22.10 14.73
N VAL A 216 -33.96 21.81 14.17
CA VAL A 216 -35.01 22.80 13.96
C VAL A 216 -35.39 23.32 15.34
N SER A 217 -34.86 24.48 15.69
CA SER A 217 -35.27 25.22 16.88
C SER A 217 -36.71 25.66 16.63
N SER A 218 -37.64 25.10 17.41
CA SER A 218 -39.05 25.50 17.44
C SER A 218 -39.24 26.75 18.28
#